data_AF-A0A9D4PG37-F1
#
_entry.id   AF-A0A9D4PG37-F1
#
_cell.length_a   1.000
_cell.length_b   1.000
_cell.length_c   1.000
_cell.angle_alpha   90.00
_cell.angle_beta   90.00
_cell.angle_gamma   90.00
#
_symmetry.space_group_name_H-M   'P 1'
#
loop_
_entity.id
_entity.type
_entity.pdbx_description
1 polymer ?
#
loop_
_entity_poly.entity_id
_entity_poly.type
_entity_poly.pdbx_seq_one_letter_code
_entity_poly.pdbx_strand_id
1 'polypeptide(L)'
;MPCVPYQPTRQYCKLCKSQGHRTDVCPTPMTKACSNCRLRDPPEDHTCEPECALCGGGHPTAASECTKKLKRVPQRGWPPLSHKHSTPQTTGLLKRRWNGDHKRAQAKQQQHKGKKAQNKKAKNKAQMRWWK
;
A
#
# COMPACT_ATOMS: atom_id res chain seq x y z
N MET A 1 -11.26 -32.63 6.22
CA MET A 1 -11.40 -31.23 6.71
C MET A 1 -10.74 -30.31 5.70
N PRO A 2 -11.38 -29.21 5.27
CA PRO A 2 -10.75 -28.25 4.37
C PRO A 2 -9.65 -27.45 5.08
N CYS A 3 -8.53 -27.22 4.40
CA CYS A 3 -7.50 -26.28 4.85
C CYS A 3 -7.95 -24.85 4.56
N VAL A 4 -8.16 -24.06 5.62
CA VAL A 4 -8.50 -22.63 5.51
C VAL A 4 -7.24 -21.77 5.64
N PRO A 5 -7.06 -20.74 4.78
CA PRO A 5 -5.95 -19.80 4.89
C PRO A 5 -5.95 -19.10 6.25
N TYR A 6 -4.77 -19.01 6.89
CA TYR A 6 -4.62 -18.24 8.12
C TYR A 6 -4.90 -16.75 7.85
N GLN A 7 -5.78 -16.15 8.66
CA GLN A 7 -6.10 -14.73 8.60
C GLN A 7 -5.65 -14.05 9.90
N PRO A 8 -4.77 -13.04 9.84
CA PRO A 8 -4.27 -12.39 11.04
C PRO A 8 -5.39 -11.59 11.72
N THR A 9 -5.55 -11.76 13.04
CA THR A 9 -6.53 -11.04 13.85
C THR A 9 -5.99 -9.71 14.36
N ARG A 10 -6.89 -8.76 14.66
CA ARG A 10 -6.53 -7.52 15.35
C ARG A 10 -6.14 -7.85 16.79
N GLN A 11 -4.96 -7.36 17.18
CA GLN A 11 -4.46 -7.52 18.53
C GLN A 11 -5.04 -6.40 19.40
N TYR A 12 -5.44 -6.77 20.62
CA TYR A 12 -5.91 -5.84 21.65
C TYR A 12 -5.34 -6.29 22.99
N CYS A 13 -5.17 -5.36 23.91
CA CYS A 13 -4.71 -5.66 25.25
C CYS A 13 -5.80 -6.35 26.05
N LYS A 14 -5.51 -7.51 26.64
CA LYS A 14 -6.52 -8.24 27.45
C LYS A 14 -6.78 -7.59 28.81
N LEU A 15 -5.89 -6.71 29.29
CA LEU A 15 -6.06 -5.99 30.55
C LEU A 15 -6.91 -4.72 30.38
N CYS A 16 -6.41 -3.74 29.62
CA CYS A 16 -7.07 -2.44 29.47
C CYS A 16 -8.05 -2.36 28.29
N LYS A 17 -8.16 -3.42 27.48
CA LYS A 17 -9.02 -3.52 26.29
C LYS A 17 -8.78 -2.46 25.21
N SER A 18 -7.63 -1.80 25.22
CA SER A 18 -7.20 -0.87 24.17
C SER A 18 -6.50 -1.60 23.02
N GLN A 19 -6.52 -0.99 21.83
CA GLN A 19 -5.74 -1.45 20.67
C GLN A 19 -4.35 -0.80 20.67
N GLY A 20 -3.39 -1.42 19.98
CA GLY A 20 -2.07 -0.83 19.72
C GLY A 20 -0.92 -1.37 20.57
N HIS A 21 -1.21 -2.12 21.63
CA HIS A 21 -0.20 -2.77 22.46
C HIS A 21 -0.65 -4.18 22.89
N ARG A 22 0.32 -5.00 23.30
CA ARG A 22 0.07 -6.32 23.87
C ARG A 22 -0.03 -6.21 25.40
N THR A 23 -0.60 -7.24 26.02
CA THR A 23 -0.77 -7.30 27.48
C THR A 23 0.54 -7.13 28.25
N ASP A 24 1.64 -7.69 27.75
CA ASP A 24 2.98 -7.64 28.36
C ASP A 24 3.60 -6.24 28.36
N VAL A 25 3.20 -5.37 27.44
CA VAL A 25 3.68 -3.98 27.31
C VAL A 25 2.56 -2.96 27.58
N CYS A 26 1.59 -3.35 28.41
CA CYS A 26 0.47 -2.48 28.75
C CYS A 26 0.97 -1.25 29.53
N PRO A 27 0.66 -0.02 29.11
CA PRO A 27 1.05 1.19 29.84
C PRO A 27 0.29 1.33 31.17
N THR A 28 -0.86 0.67 31.30
CA THR A 28 -1.74 0.72 32.48
C THR A 28 -2.07 -0.71 32.93
N PRO A 29 -1.11 -1.44 33.53
CA PRO A 29 -1.31 -2.84 33.92
C PRO A 29 -2.20 -3.00 35.16
N MET A 30 -2.26 -1.96 36.02
CA MET A 30 -3.04 -2.01 37.27
C MET A 30 -4.53 -1.81 37.05
N THR A 31 -4.92 -0.97 36.09
CA THR A 31 -6.33 -0.70 35.76
C THR A 31 -6.88 -1.84 34.92
N LYS A 32 -7.72 -2.69 35.51
CA LYS A 32 -8.32 -3.81 34.80
C LYS A 32 -9.65 -3.36 34.22
N ALA A 33 -9.86 -3.62 32.95
CA ALA A 33 -11.15 -3.38 32.31
C ALA A 33 -11.93 -4.69 32.17
N CYS A 34 -13.25 -4.61 32.31
CA CYS A 34 -14.14 -5.75 32.16
C CYS A 34 -13.90 -6.45 30.82
N SER A 35 -13.92 -7.79 30.82
CA SER A 35 -13.78 -8.60 29.61
C SER A 35 -14.88 -8.36 28.58
N ASN A 36 -16.07 -8.00 29.04
CA ASN A 36 -17.26 -7.88 28.22
C ASN A 36 -17.59 -6.42 27.88
N CYS A 37 -17.70 -5.53 28.86
CA CYS A 37 -18.14 -4.14 28.63
C CYS A 37 -17.00 -3.10 28.56
N ARG A 38 -15.76 -3.50 28.82
CA ARG A 38 -14.55 -2.63 28.95
C ARG A 38 -14.66 -1.47 29.94
N LEU A 39 -15.65 -1.47 30.81
CA LEU A 39 -15.68 -0.57 31.95
C LEU A 39 -14.37 -0.74 32.74
N ARG A 40 -13.70 0.38 33.03
CA ARG A 40 -12.44 0.39 33.78
C ARG A 40 -12.73 0.27 35.26
N ASP A 41 -11.98 -0.61 35.92
CA ASP A 41 -12.08 -0.90 37.35
C ASP A 41 -13.54 -1.07 37.79
N PRO A 42 -14.28 -1.99 37.12
CA PRO A 42 -15.69 -2.16 37.39
C PRO A 42 -15.89 -2.74 38.80
N PRO A 43 -16.96 -2.34 39.52
CA PRO A 43 -17.35 -3.05 40.73
C PRO A 43 -17.75 -4.49 40.39
N GLU A 44 -17.66 -5.39 41.37
CA GLU A 44 -17.98 -6.82 41.16
C GLU A 44 -19.40 -7.01 40.61
N ASP A 45 -20.37 -6.28 41.16
CA ASP A 45 -21.74 -6.18 40.65
C ASP A 45 -21.93 -4.89 39.82
N HIS A 46 -21.48 -4.92 38.57
CA HIS A 46 -21.85 -3.91 37.58
C HIS A 46 -22.78 -4.48 36.54
N THR A 47 -23.76 -3.68 36.10
CA THR A 47 -24.56 -4.00 34.92
C THR A 47 -23.63 -4.06 33.71
N CYS A 48 -23.43 -5.27 33.21
CA CYS A 48 -22.46 -5.53 32.15
C CYS A 48 -23.14 -5.52 30.79
N GLU A 49 -23.01 -4.42 30.06
CA GLU A 49 -23.46 -4.34 28.67
C GLU A 49 -22.29 -4.67 27.73
N PRO A 50 -22.37 -5.75 26.91
CA PRO A 50 -21.24 -6.20 26.12
C PRO A 50 -20.84 -5.13 25.09
N GLU A 51 -19.55 -4.80 25.03
CA GLU A 51 -19.01 -3.83 24.09
C GLU A 51 -17.71 -4.34 23.46
N CYS A 52 -17.61 -4.29 22.13
CA CYS A 52 -16.49 -4.86 21.42
C CYS A 52 -15.28 -3.93 21.32
N ALA A 53 -14.08 -4.42 21.61
CA ALA A 53 -12.84 -3.66 21.50
C ALA A 53 -12.37 -3.26 20.13
N LEU A 54 -12.95 -3.88 19.12
CA LEU A 54 -12.53 -3.71 17.74
C LEU A 54 -13.50 -2.83 16.97
N CYS A 55 -14.79 -2.94 17.26
CA CYS A 55 -15.84 -2.21 16.55
C CYS A 55 -16.76 -1.34 17.42
N GLY A 56 -16.77 -1.50 18.75
CA GLY A 56 -17.70 -0.81 19.65
C GLY A 56 -19.13 -1.36 19.62
N GLY A 57 -19.37 -2.52 18.98
CA GLY A 57 -20.69 -3.13 18.91
C GLY A 57 -21.09 -3.87 20.18
N GLY A 58 -22.39 -4.16 20.31
CA GLY A 58 -23.04 -4.84 21.45
C GLY A 58 -22.71 -6.33 21.58
N HIS A 59 -21.44 -6.69 21.58
CA HIS A 59 -21.00 -8.08 21.62
C HIS A 59 -19.59 -8.23 22.21
N PRO A 60 -19.24 -9.43 22.73
CA PRO A 60 -17.89 -9.65 23.25
C PRO A 60 -16.80 -9.46 22.19
N THR A 61 -15.62 -9.05 22.65
CA THR A 61 -14.49 -8.80 21.75
C THR A 61 -14.06 -10.09 21.05
N ALA A 62 -13.90 -10.04 19.73
CA ALA A 62 -13.55 -11.18 18.88
C ALA A 62 -14.63 -12.28 18.76
N ALA A 63 -15.89 -11.96 19.04
CA ALA A 63 -17.04 -12.74 18.62
C ALA A 63 -17.03 -12.98 17.09
N SER A 64 -17.71 -14.04 16.64
CA SER A 64 -17.85 -14.38 15.21
C SER A 64 -18.56 -13.26 14.42
N GLU A 65 -19.49 -12.56 15.07
CA GLU A 65 -20.22 -11.41 14.52
C GLU A 65 -19.36 -10.14 14.36
N CYS A 66 -18.14 -10.12 14.92
CA CYS A 66 -17.27 -8.96 14.85
C CYS A 66 -16.62 -8.83 13.46
N THR A 67 -17.20 -7.98 12.61
CA THR A 67 -16.66 -7.64 11.28
C THR A 67 -15.24 -7.07 11.31
N LYS A 68 -14.80 -6.49 12.44
CA LYS A 68 -13.45 -5.92 12.62
C LYS A 68 -12.47 -6.85 13.35
N LYS A 69 -12.83 -8.12 13.63
CA LYS A 69 -11.96 -9.11 14.29
C LYS A 69 -10.68 -9.38 13.50
N LEU A 70 -10.80 -9.44 12.19
CA LEU A 70 -9.71 -9.72 11.28
C LEU A 70 -8.98 -8.42 10.91
N LYS A 71 -7.65 -8.48 10.82
CA LYS A 71 -6.88 -7.41 10.20
C LYS A 71 -7.21 -7.41 8.71
N ARG A 72 -7.56 -6.25 8.15
CA ARG A 72 -7.49 -6.06 6.70
C ARG A 72 -6.03 -6.21 6.33
N VAL A 73 -5.67 -7.34 5.74
CA VAL A 73 -4.37 -7.49 5.09
C VAL A 73 -4.50 -6.67 3.80
N PRO A 74 -3.81 -5.52 3.64
CA PRO A 74 -3.64 -4.99 2.31
C PRO A 74 -2.97 -6.10 1.51
N GLN A 75 -3.58 -6.54 0.41
CA GLN A 75 -3.07 -7.57 -0.49
C GLN A 75 -1.64 -7.20 -0.89
N ARG A 76 -0.64 -7.64 -0.11
CA ARG A 76 0.77 -7.40 -0.40
C ARG A 76 1.17 -8.44 -1.42
N GLY A 77 1.09 -8.07 -2.69
CA GLY A 77 1.53 -8.90 -3.82
C GLY A 77 0.54 -9.01 -4.98
N TRP A 78 -0.68 -8.48 -4.86
CA TRP A 78 -1.54 -8.30 -6.03
C TRP A 78 -1.52 -6.83 -6.43
N PRO A 79 -1.29 -6.49 -7.71
CA PRO A 79 -1.54 -5.14 -8.17
C PRO A 79 -3.00 -4.79 -7.80
N PRO A 80 -3.25 -3.57 -7.29
CA PRO A 80 -4.62 -3.16 -6.98
C PRO A 80 -5.47 -3.39 -8.24
N LEU A 81 -6.53 -4.20 -8.11
CA LEU A 81 -7.54 -4.32 -9.17
C LEU A 81 -8.04 -2.91 -9.45
N SER A 82 -7.60 -2.41 -10.59
CA SER A 82 -7.78 -1.06 -11.08
C SER A 82 -9.26 -0.72 -11.09
N HIS A 83 -9.71 -0.01 -10.07
CA HIS A 83 -10.76 0.97 -10.24
C HIS A 83 -10.36 2.25 -9.54
N LYS A 84 -10.40 3.33 -10.33
CA LYS A 84 -10.17 4.75 -10.02
C LYS A 84 -8.71 5.20 -10.22
N HIS A 85 -8.52 5.82 -11.38
CA HIS A 85 -7.35 6.61 -11.75
C HIS A 85 -7.13 7.73 -10.74
N SER A 86 -6.25 7.51 -9.76
CA SER A 86 -5.66 8.58 -8.96
C SER A 86 -4.16 8.57 -9.23
N THR A 87 -3.71 9.54 -10.01
CA THR A 87 -2.33 9.73 -10.42
C THR A 87 -1.40 9.83 -9.20
N PRO A 88 -0.41 8.94 -9.01
CA PRO A 88 0.57 9.13 -7.96
C PRO A 88 1.50 10.29 -8.32
N GLN A 89 1.61 11.25 -7.40
CA GLN A 89 2.57 12.34 -7.46
C GLN A 89 3.99 11.74 -7.45
N THR A 90 4.54 11.56 -8.65
CA THR A 90 5.94 11.18 -8.87
C THR A 90 6.84 12.22 -8.21
N THR A 91 7.61 11.79 -7.20
CA THR A 91 8.68 12.57 -6.59
C THR A 91 9.55 13.19 -7.68
N GLY A 92 9.79 14.51 -7.61
CA GLY A 92 10.37 15.30 -8.71
C GLY A 92 11.74 14.83 -9.23
N LEU A 93 12.42 13.93 -8.51
CA LEU A 93 13.68 13.31 -8.95
C LEU A 93 13.49 12.28 -10.09
N LEU A 94 12.43 11.47 -10.06
CA LEU A 94 12.21 10.43 -11.08
C LEU A 94 11.75 11.03 -12.43
N LYS A 95 10.91 12.08 -12.38
CA LYS A 95 10.42 12.79 -13.58
C LYS A 95 11.55 13.48 -14.36
N ARG A 96 12.53 14.05 -13.64
CA ARG A 96 13.70 14.72 -14.25
C ARG A 96 14.58 13.75 -15.02
N ARG A 97 14.75 12.51 -14.54
CA ARG A 97 15.56 11.49 -15.21
C ARG A 97 14.94 11.04 -16.53
N TRP A 98 13.64 10.71 -16.55
CA TRP A 98 12.92 10.30 -17.76
C TRP A 98 12.95 11.37 -18.87
N ASN A 99 12.73 12.64 -18.52
CA ASN A 99 12.75 13.73 -19.50
C ASN A 99 14.16 13.98 -20.08
N GLY A 100 15.21 13.75 -19.30
CA GLY A 100 16.59 13.83 -19.77
C GLY A 100 16.94 12.73 -20.76
N ASP A 101 16.54 11.49 -20.47
CA ASP A 101 16.80 10.33 -21.33
C ASP A 101 16.04 10.43 -22.66
N HIS A 102 14.79 10.91 -22.65
CA HIS A 102 13.98 11.07 -23.85
C HIS A 102 14.52 12.18 -24.79
N LYS A 103 14.99 13.31 -24.23
CA LYS A 103 15.67 14.36 -25.02
C LYS A 103 16.97 13.87 -25.64
N ARG A 104 17.77 13.09 -24.90
CA ARG A 104 19.02 12.50 -25.39
C ARG A 104 18.78 11.49 -26.52
N ALA A 105 17.71 10.70 -26.44
CA ALA A 105 17.32 9.77 -27.49
C ALA A 105 16.90 10.51 -28.78
N GLN A 106 16.10 11.57 -28.68
CA GLN A 106 15.70 12.37 -29.84
C GLN A 106 16.89 13.07 -30.52
N ALA A 107 17.84 13.61 -29.75
CA ALA A 107 19.05 14.23 -30.30
C ALA A 107 19.90 13.21 -31.10
N LYS A 108 20.07 11.99 -30.60
CA LYS A 108 20.76 10.90 -31.33
C LYS A 108 20.05 10.54 -32.64
N GLN A 109 18.72 10.52 -32.65
CA GLN A 109 17.94 10.18 -33.84
C GLN A 109 18.07 11.24 -34.94
N GLN A 110 18.11 12.53 -34.58
CA GLN A 110 18.33 13.63 -35.52
C GLN A 110 19.74 13.60 -36.13
N GLN A 111 20.77 13.35 -35.32
CA GLN A 111 22.15 13.22 -35.81
C GLN A 111 22.31 12.06 -36.80
N HIS A 112 21.66 10.92 -36.55
CA HIS A 112 21.71 9.77 -37.45
C HIS A 112 21.02 10.04 -38.80
N LYS A 113 19.89 10.78 -38.79
CA LYS A 113 19.21 11.23 -40.03
C LYS A 113 20.08 12.21 -40.83
N GLY A 114 20.74 13.17 -40.17
CA GLY A 114 21.66 14.11 -40.83
C GLY A 114 22.83 13.42 -41.53
N LYS A 115 23.46 12.44 -40.85
CA LYS A 115 24.54 11.63 -41.43
C LYS A 115 24.07 10.81 -42.64
N LYS A 116 22.87 10.23 -42.59
CA LYS A 116 22.28 9.51 -43.73
C LYS A 116 22.00 10.43 -44.93
N ALA A 117 21.50 11.65 -44.69
CA ALA A 117 21.23 12.62 -45.74
C ALA A 117 22.51 13.11 -46.43
N GLN A 118 23.58 13.37 -45.66
CA GLN A 118 24.89 13.73 -46.22
C GLN A 118 25.49 12.58 -47.04
N ASN A 119 25.44 11.34 -46.53
CA ASN A 119 25.92 10.17 -47.26
C ASN A 119 25.14 9.95 -48.57
N LYS A 120 23.82 10.15 -48.58
CA LYS A 120 23.00 10.10 -49.80
C LYS A 120 23.39 11.20 -50.80
N LYS A 121 23.63 12.44 -50.34
CA LYS A 121 24.12 13.53 -51.20
C LYS A 121 25.51 13.24 -51.78
N ALA A 122 26.44 12.70 -50.99
CA ALA A 122 27.79 12.33 -51.44
C ALA A 122 27.75 11.23 -52.51
N LYS A 123 26.92 10.19 -52.31
CA LYS A 123 26.72 9.13 -53.31
C LYS A 123 26.11 9.65 -54.61
N ASN A 124 25.09 10.51 -54.52
CA ASN A 124 24.44 11.08 -55.71
C ASN A 124 25.40 12.03 -56.49
N LYS A 125 26.25 12.78 -55.79
CA LYS A 125 27.30 13.61 -56.40
C LYS A 125 28.40 12.77 -57.06
N ALA A 126 28.77 11.63 -56.48
CA ALA A 126 29.71 10.69 -57.08
C ALA A 126 29.13 10.03 -58.35
N GLN A 127 27.85 9.66 -58.33
CA GLN A 127 27.13 9.12 -59.49
C GLN A 127 27.06 10.12 -60.65
N MET A 128 26.79 11.39 -60.37
CA MET A 128 26.78 12.47 -61.38
C MET A 128 28.17 12.79 -61.98
N ARG A 129 29.28 12.49 -61.27
CA ARG A 129 30.65 12.67 -61.80
C ARG A 129 31.08 11.53 -62.75
N TRP A 130 30.37 10.41 -62.78
CA TRP A 130 30.66 9.25 -63.63
C TRP A 130 29.95 9.28 -65.00
N TRP A 131 29.12 10.31 -65.25
CA TRP A 131 28.34 10.48 -66.49
C TRP A 131 28.82 11.70 -67.29
N LYS A 132 30.15 11.91 -67.31
CA LYS A 132 30.82 12.94 -68.11
C LYS A 132 32.16 12.39 -68.59
#